data_AF-E4N5X0-F1
#
_entry.id   AF-E4N5X0-F1
#
_cell.length_a   1.000
_cell.length_b   1.000
_cell.length_c   1.000
_cell.angle_alpha   90.00
_cell.angle_beta   90.00
_cell.angle_gamma   90.00
#
_symmetry.space_group_name_H-M   'P 1'
#
loop_
_entity.id
_entity.type
_entity.pdbx_description
1 polymer ?
#
loop_
_entity_poly.entity_id
_entity_poly.type
_entity_poly.pdbx_seq_one_letter_code
_entity_poly.pdbx_strand_id
1 'polypeptide(L)'
;MTERHRRRPWRLLAAAVLTGALLPLAGGAQPAAAAAVPWTCDASGYLFQSPNGRGTKPFTVQRVDLVTGANSLLGTTADSLNGVGYNTLDNYFYAWDFTTSQLARVNADLTLKQLGRPTGFPNTDVNIGDFDQAGHYFAANGNATPALWREVDFAPGSPTYGQVIGSGTLTPSAGGTSRPTGRTSRARRRPGSTARGRPPPGGATRTCSGSTRPRRR
;
A
#
# COMPACT_ATOMS: atom_id res chain seq x y z
N MET A 1 1.50 17.20 67.99
CA MET A 1 0.56 16.87 69.08
C MET A 1 -0.78 17.51 68.72
N THR A 2 -1.74 16.81 68.11
CA THR A 2 -2.56 15.81 68.80
C THR A 2 -3.25 14.89 67.79
N GLU A 3 -3.35 13.65 68.22
CA GLU A 3 -3.85 12.45 67.59
C GLU A 3 -5.39 12.40 67.59
N ARG A 4 -6.03 12.04 66.47
CA ARG A 4 -7.44 11.64 66.45
C ARG A 4 -7.64 10.31 65.71
N HIS A 5 -7.61 9.26 66.52
CA HIS A 5 -8.55 8.15 66.58
C HIS A 5 -9.29 7.68 65.31
N ARG A 6 -8.91 6.45 64.88
CA ARG A 6 -9.73 5.24 64.69
C ARG A 6 -11.23 5.48 64.39
N ARG A 7 -11.86 4.84 63.39
CA ARG A 7 -12.10 3.38 63.31
C ARG A 7 -12.53 2.99 61.88
N ARG A 8 -11.93 1.91 61.34
CA ARG A 8 -12.50 1.00 60.32
C ARG A 8 -13.31 -0.10 61.04
N PRO A 9 -13.95 -1.07 60.34
CA PRO A 9 -14.94 -0.99 59.27
C PRO A 9 -16.19 -1.87 59.61
N TRP A 10 -17.38 -1.57 59.08
CA TRP A 10 -18.50 -2.54 59.15
C TRP A 10 -18.79 -3.11 57.76
N ARG A 11 -18.54 -4.42 57.65
CA ARG A 11 -18.91 -5.27 56.52
C ARG A 11 -20.42 -5.54 56.58
N LEU A 12 -21.15 -5.24 55.51
CA LEU A 12 -22.44 -5.87 55.25
C LEU A 12 -22.27 -6.74 54.00
N LEU A 13 -22.27 -8.05 54.24
CA LEU A 13 -22.36 -9.09 53.22
C LEU A 13 -23.81 -9.13 52.74
N ALA A 14 -24.06 -8.62 51.53
CA ALA A 14 -25.29 -8.89 50.81
C ALA A 14 -25.12 -10.21 50.05
N ALA A 15 -25.81 -11.25 50.51
CA ALA A 15 -25.94 -12.51 49.80
C ALA A 15 -26.83 -12.29 48.57
N ALA A 16 -26.21 -12.17 47.39
CA ALA A 16 -26.92 -12.14 46.12
C ALA A 16 -27.26 -13.58 45.71
N VAL A 17 -28.57 -13.88 45.67
CA VAL A 17 -29.14 -15.13 45.16
C VAL A 17 -28.85 -15.22 43.66
N LEU A 18 -27.98 -16.17 43.29
CA LEU A 18 -27.66 -16.50 41.90
C LEU A 18 -28.81 -17.34 41.30
N THR A 19 -29.78 -16.67 40.68
CA THR A 19 -30.67 -17.34 39.71
C THR A 19 -29.89 -17.57 38.41
N GLY A 20 -29.46 -18.82 38.21
CA GLY A 20 -28.84 -19.26 36.96
C GLY A 20 -29.84 -19.28 35.82
N ALA A 21 -29.85 -18.21 35.01
CA ALA A 21 -30.48 -18.22 33.70
C ALA A 21 -29.53 -18.89 32.69
N LEU A 22 -29.85 -20.11 32.28
CA LEU A 22 -29.25 -20.78 31.13
C LEU A 22 -29.66 -20.01 29.86
N LEU A 23 -28.82 -19.06 29.45
CA LEU A 23 -28.89 -18.45 28.12
C LEU A 23 -28.38 -19.47 27.10
N PRO A 24 -29.17 -19.83 26.08
CA PRO A 24 -28.65 -20.64 24.98
C PRO A 24 -27.58 -19.80 24.26
N LEU A 25 -26.36 -20.35 24.18
CA LEU A 25 -25.31 -19.87 23.29
C LEU A 25 -25.79 -20.09 21.86
N ALA A 26 -26.56 -19.16 21.33
CA ALA A 26 -26.77 -19.05 19.89
C ALA A 26 -25.41 -18.73 19.26
N GLY A 27 -24.72 -19.78 18.81
CA GLY A 27 -23.57 -19.66 17.94
C GLY A 27 -24.01 -18.96 16.66
N GLY A 28 -23.91 -17.63 16.64
CA GLY A 28 -24.09 -16.86 15.43
C GLY A 28 -23.08 -17.38 14.41
N ALA A 29 -23.60 -17.91 13.29
CA ALA A 29 -22.78 -18.19 12.12
C ALA A 29 -22.15 -16.85 11.71
N GLN A 30 -20.88 -16.66 12.05
CA GLN A 30 -20.11 -15.52 11.58
C GLN A 30 -20.19 -15.57 10.05
N PRO A 31 -20.67 -14.51 9.36
CA PRO A 31 -20.73 -14.53 7.91
C PRO A 31 -19.34 -14.88 7.37
N ALA A 32 -19.28 -15.90 6.52
CA ALA A 32 -18.05 -16.32 5.89
C ALA A 32 -17.42 -15.09 5.22
N ALA A 33 -16.17 -14.78 5.59
CA ALA A 33 -15.42 -13.71 4.97
C ALA A 33 -15.49 -13.91 3.44
N ALA A 34 -15.96 -12.89 2.72
CA ALA A 34 -16.05 -12.95 1.26
C ALA A 34 -14.70 -13.44 0.70
N ALA A 35 -14.75 -14.45 -0.17
CA ALA A 35 -13.55 -15.01 -0.77
C ALA A 35 -12.80 -13.90 -1.52
N ALA A 36 -11.50 -13.78 -1.26
CA ALA A 36 -10.71 -12.74 -1.90
C ALA A 36 -10.62 -13.00 -3.41
N VAL A 37 -11.01 -12.01 -4.21
CA VAL A 37 -11.00 -12.13 -5.68
C VAL A 37 -9.69 -11.53 -6.22
N PRO A 38 -8.80 -12.32 -6.86
CA PRO A 38 -7.60 -11.79 -7.50
C PRO A 38 -7.96 -11.01 -8.76
N TRP A 39 -7.09 -10.09 -9.14
CA TRP A 39 -7.21 -9.35 -10.39
C TRP A 39 -6.90 -10.25 -11.58
N THR A 40 -7.42 -9.87 -12.74
CA THR A 40 -6.94 -10.44 -14.00
C THR A 40 -5.82 -9.55 -14.49
N CYS A 41 -4.63 -10.11 -14.69
CA CYS A 41 -3.52 -9.39 -15.30
C CYS A 41 -3.90 -9.01 -16.74
N ASP A 42 -4.03 -7.72 -17.01
CA ASP A 42 -4.27 -7.17 -18.35
C ASP A 42 -3.28 -6.05 -18.69
N ALA A 43 -3.36 -5.48 -19.89
CA ALA A 43 -2.43 -4.46 -20.37
C ALA A 43 -2.72 -3.04 -19.85
N SER A 44 -3.61 -2.88 -18.86
CA SER A 44 -4.06 -1.59 -18.37
C SER A 44 -3.21 -1.10 -17.21
N GLY A 45 -3.09 0.21 -17.12
CA GLY A 45 -2.65 0.89 -15.91
C GLY A 45 -3.81 1.04 -14.93
N TYR A 46 -3.48 1.16 -13.65
CA TYR A 46 -4.44 1.48 -12.60
C TYR A 46 -3.93 2.66 -11.80
N LEU A 47 -4.80 3.64 -11.56
CA LEU A 47 -4.45 4.86 -10.85
C LEU A 47 -5.37 5.03 -9.65
N PHE A 48 -4.77 4.93 -8.46
CA PHE A 48 -5.42 5.15 -7.17
C PHE A 48 -5.30 6.62 -6.81
N GLN A 49 -6.42 7.31 -6.64
CA GLN A 49 -6.46 8.75 -6.44
C GLN A 49 -7.34 9.13 -5.25
N SER A 50 -6.95 10.22 -4.59
CA SER A 50 -7.74 10.89 -3.55
C SER A 50 -8.00 12.33 -4.02
N PRO A 51 -8.92 12.56 -4.97
CA PRO A 51 -9.11 13.85 -5.64
C PRO A 51 -9.39 15.02 -4.68
N ASN A 52 -10.02 14.74 -3.55
CA ASN A 52 -10.34 15.74 -2.52
C ASN A 52 -9.35 15.74 -1.34
N GLY A 53 -8.20 15.08 -1.50
CA GLY A 53 -7.21 14.86 -0.44
C GLY A 53 -7.38 13.53 0.31
N ARG A 54 -6.34 13.13 1.03
CA ARG A 54 -6.19 11.82 1.72
C ARG A 54 -7.32 11.48 2.71
N GLY A 55 -7.93 12.48 3.35
CA GLY A 55 -8.99 12.29 4.34
C GLY A 55 -10.43 12.44 3.82
N THR A 56 -10.60 12.75 2.53
CA THR A 56 -11.89 13.16 1.98
C THR A 56 -12.29 12.26 0.83
N LYS A 57 -13.39 11.52 1.00
CA LYS A 57 -13.98 10.67 -0.05
C LYS A 57 -14.48 11.49 -1.26
N PRO A 58 -14.63 10.86 -2.43
CA PRO A 58 -14.32 9.47 -2.76
C PRO A 58 -12.82 9.22 -2.99
N PHE A 59 -12.36 8.00 -2.71
CA PHE A 59 -11.03 7.51 -3.11
C PHE A 59 -11.21 6.65 -4.36
N THR A 60 -10.82 7.18 -5.52
CA THR A 60 -11.16 6.60 -6.82
C THR A 60 -10.05 5.72 -7.36
N VAL A 61 -10.43 4.67 -8.08
CA VAL A 61 -9.52 3.84 -8.87
C VAL A 61 -9.90 4.02 -10.33
N GLN A 62 -8.97 4.49 -11.15
CA GLN A 62 -9.13 4.63 -12.59
C GLN A 62 -8.42 3.47 -13.29
N ARG A 63 -9.06 2.90 -14.32
CA ARG A 63 -8.39 2.02 -15.28
C ARG A 63 -7.91 2.87 -16.45
N VAL A 64 -6.66 2.69 -16.85
CA VAL A 64 -5.97 3.50 -17.86
C VAL A 64 -5.55 2.60 -19.02
N ASP A 65 -5.95 2.95 -20.23
CA ASP A 65 -5.38 2.39 -21.44
C ASP A 65 -3.98 2.98 -21.64
N LEU A 66 -2.95 2.14 -21.56
CA LEU A 66 -1.56 2.57 -21.67
C LEU A 66 -1.13 2.93 -23.10
N VAL A 67 -1.92 2.57 -24.11
CA VAL A 67 -1.67 2.90 -25.52
C VAL A 67 -2.25 4.29 -25.84
N THR A 68 -3.48 4.55 -25.41
CA THR A 68 -4.19 5.80 -25.75
C THR A 68 -4.11 6.86 -24.66
N GLY A 69 -3.79 6.48 -23.42
CA GLY A 69 -3.90 7.35 -22.24
C GLY A 69 -5.33 7.60 -21.78
N ALA A 70 -6.34 7.04 -22.46
CA ALA A 70 -7.73 7.14 -22.03
C ALA A 70 -7.91 6.47 -20.66
N ASN A 71 -8.74 7.05 -19.81
CA ASN A 71 -9.05 6.49 -18.50
C ASN A 71 -10.56 6.46 -18.25
N SER A 72 -10.95 5.55 -17.37
CA SER A 72 -12.33 5.38 -16.93
C SER A 72 -12.37 5.01 -15.45
N LEU A 73 -13.40 5.47 -14.76
CA LEU A 73 -13.61 5.16 -13.35
C LEU A 73 -13.94 3.67 -13.23
N LEU A 74 -13.08 2.92 -12.55
CA LEU A 74 -13.33 1.52 -12.19
C LEU A 74 -14.24 1.43 -10.95
N GLY A 75 -14.01 2.30 -9.97
CA GLY A 75 -14.80 2.37 -8.75
C GLY A 75 -14.07 3.12 -7.63
N THR A 76 -14.42 2.80 -6.38
CA THR A 76 -13.84 3.46 -5.20
C THR A 76 -13.43 2.47 -4.13
N THR A 77 -12.34 2.75 -3.43
CA THR A 77 -11.94 2.02 -2.21
C THR A 77 -12.55 2.64 -0.96
N ALA A 78 -12.63 1.86 0.12
CA ALA A 78 -13.12 2.34 1.41
C ALA A 78 -12.21 3.42 2.03
N ASP A 79 -10.90 3.30 1.80
CA ASP A 79 -9.83 4.12 2.37
C ASP A 79 -8.89 4.68 1.30
N SER A 80 -8.13 5.71 1.68
CA SER A 80 -7.11 6.33 0.82
C SER A 80 -5.87 5.46 0.78
N LEU A 81 -5.40 5.13 -0.42
CA LEU A 81 -4.26 4.25 -0.64
C LEU A 81 -3.13 5.00 -1.37
N ASN A 82 -1.89 4.66 -1.04
CA ASN A 82 -0.71 5.09 -1.80
C ASN A 82 0.43 4.06 -1.66
N GLY A 83 1.52 4.26 -2.41
CA GLY A 83 2.57 3.26 -2.55
C GLY A 83 2.03 1.97 -3.14
N VAL A 84 1.16 2.06 -4.14
CA VAL A 84 0.49 0.89 -4.69
C VAL A 84 1.45 0.11 -5.58
N GLY A 85 1.58 -1.21 -5.35
CA GLY A 85 2.33 -2.14 -6.20
C GLY A 85 1.49 -3.36 -6.56
N TYR A 86 1.74 -3.95 -7.73
CA TYR A 86 1.04 -5.16 -8.21
C TYR A 86 1.93 -6.39 -8.07
N ASN A 87 1.46 -7.42 -7.35
CA ASN A 87 2.17 -8.68 -7.23
C ASN A 87 1.73 -9.65 -8.33
N THR A 88 2.67 -10.04 -9.20
CA THR A 88 2.40 -10.95 -10.31
C THR A 88 2.25 -12.42 -9.89
N LEU A 89 2.65 -12.78 -8.66
CA LEU A 89 2.55 -14.15 -8.16
C LEU A 89 1.14 -14.53 -7.69
N ASP A 90 0.37 -13.56 -7.18
CA ASP A 90 -1.00 -13.77 -6.69
C ASP A 90 -2.06 -12.89 -7.38
N ASN A 91 -1.63 -11.96 -8.23
CA ASN A 91 -2.47 -11.02 -8.95
C ASN A 91 -3.30 -10.09 -8.02
N TYR A 92 -2.68 -9.57 -6.96
CA TYR A 92 -3.28 -8.51 -6.15
C TYR A 92 -2.46 -7.23 -6.15
N PHE A 93 -3.13 -6.09 -5.97
CA PHE A 93 -2.46 -4.87 -5.56
C PHE A 93 -2.25 -4.85 -4.05
N TYR A 94 -1.11 -4.34 -3.63
CA TYR A 94 -0.81 -4.04 -2.24
C TYR A 94 -0.49 -2.56 -2.11
N ALA A 95 -0.92 -1.97 -1.02
CA ALA A 95 -0.75 -0.54 -0.78
C ALA A 95 -0.64 -0.25 0.70
N TRP A 96 -0.15 0.95 1.01
CA TRP A 96 -0.31 1.52 2.33
C TRP A 96 -1.67 2.19 2.45
N ASP A 97 -2.43 1.75 3.44
CA ASP A 97 -3.69 2.35 3.83
C ASP A 97 -3.44 3.47 4.82
N PHE A 98 -3.79 4.67 4.37
CA PHE A 98 -3.60 5.90 5.10
C PHE A 98 -4.57 6.11 6.27
N THR A 99 -5.74 5.48 6.22
CA THR A 99 -6.73 5.52 7.30
C THR A 99 -6.26 4.64 8.46
N THR A 100 -5.82 3.42 8.17
CA THR A 100 -5.46 2.42 9.19
C THR A 100 -3.97 2.42 9.55
N SER A 101 -3.12 3.09 8.75
CA SER A 101 -1.65 3.09 8.90
C SER A 101 -1.04 1.69 8.86
N GLN A 102 -1.56 0.86 7.95
CA GLN A 102 -1.22 -0.55 7.74
C GLN A 102 -1.04 -0.86 6.25
N LEU A 103 -0.41 -1.99 5.95
CA LEU A 103 -0.44 -2.53 4.60
C LEU A 103 -1.80 -3.21 4.36
N ALA A 104 -2.36 -2.99 3.19
CA ALA A 104 -3.59 -3.60 2.74
C ALA A 104 -3.41 -4.25 1.38
N ARG A 105 -4.10 -5.36 1.15
CA ARG A 105 -4.28 -5.97 -0.16
C ARG A 105 -5.62 -5.51 -0.74
N VAL A 106 -5.61 -5.12 -2.01
CA VAL A 106 -6.80 -4.68 -2.74
C VAL A 106 -7.30 -5.83 -3.60
N ASN A 107 -8.51 -6.32 -3.32
CA ASN A 107 -9.17 -7.33 -4.14
C ASN A 107 -9.71 -6.70 -5.46
N ALA A 108 -10.02 -7.53 -6.46
CA ALA A 108 -10.50 -7.07 -7.76
C ALA A 108 -11.84 -6.31 -7.72
N ASP A 109 -12.64 -6.54 -6.67
CA ASP A 109 -13.87 -5.80 -6.38
C ASP A 109 -13.64 -4.50 -5.59
N LEU A 110 -12.38 -4.09 -5.44
CA LEU A 110 -11.91 -2.91 -4.70
C LEU A 110 -12.11 -2.99 -3.18
N THR A 111 -12.47 -4.15 -2.63
CA THR A 111 -12.47 -4.36 -1.18
C THR A 111 -11.05 -4.50 -0.65
N LEU A 112 -10.84 -4.04 0.59
CA LEU A 112 -9.52 -4.02 1.23
C LEU A 112 -9.42 -5.14 2.26
N LYS A 113 -8.35 -5.94 2.17
CA LYS A 113 -7.94 -6.86 3.23
C LYS A 113 -6.75 -6.25 3.95
N GLN A 114 -6.94 -5.86 5.21
CA GLN A 114 -5.85 -5.38 6.05
C GLN A 114 -4.87 -6.53 6.35
N LEU A 115 -3.58 -6.27 6.17
CA LEU A 115 -2.48 -7.21 6.45
C LEU A 115 -1.71 -6.84 7.71
N GLY A 116 -2.03 -5.69 8.32
CA GLY A 116 -1.29 -5.14 9.43
C GLY A 116 -0.03 -4.40 9.00
N ARG A 117 0.75 -3.98 9.99
CA ARG A 117 2.06 -3.38 9.78
C ARG A 117 3.14 -4.33 10.30
N PRO A 118 4.00 -4.89 9.44
CA PRO A 118 5.07 -5.78 9.86
C PRO A 118 5.99 -5.13 10.90
N THR A 119 6.54 -5.93 11.82
CA THR A 119 7.58 -5.47 12.75
C THR A 119 8.78 -4.92 11.97
N GLY A 120 9.29 -3.75 12.37
CA GLY A 120 10.39 -3.08 11.68
C GLY A 120 9.97 -2.23 10.49
N PHE A 121 8.71 -2.28 10.07
CA PHE A 121 8.16 -1.37 9.07
C PHE A 121 7.91 0.02 9.71
N PRO A 122 8.31 1.13 9.07
CA PRO A 122 8.24 2.45 9.68
C PRO A 122 6.80 2.86 9.98
N ASN A 123 6.60 3.53 11.12
CA ASN A 123 5.35 4.19 11.45
C ASN A 123 5.29 5.57 10.76
N THR A 124 5.39 5.56 9.43
CA THR A 124 5.33 6.75 8.60
C THR A 124 4.45 6.47 7.39
N ASP A 125 3.88 7.53 6.83
CA ASP A 125 3.19 7.44 5.54
C ASP A 125 4.10 6.84 4.47
N VAL A 126 3.52 6.04 3.57
CA VAL A 126 4.23 5.48 2.41
C VAL A 126 3.62 6.10 1.15
N ASN A 127 4.46 6.64 0.29
CA ASN A 127 4.05 7.24 -0.98
C ASN A 127 4.75 6.64 -2.20
N ILE A 128 5.60 5.63 -1.98
CA ILE A 128 6.31 4.89 -3.01
C ILE A 128 6.14 3.42 -2.68
N GLY A 129 5.72 2.62 -3.66
CA GLY A 129 5.60 1.19 -3.53
C GLY A 129 5.73 0.50 -4.88
N ASP A 130 6.36 -0.67 -4.92
CA ASP A 130 6.44 -1.52 -6.12
C ASP A 130 6.77 -2.97 -5.72
N PHE A 131 6.63 -3.91 -6.65
CA PHE A 131 7.02 -5.31 -6.48
C PHE A 131 8.17 -5.69 -7.40
N ASP A 132 9.02 -6.58 -6.92
CA ASP A 132 9.90 -7.35 -7.79
C ASP A 132 9.22 -8.64 -8.30
N GLN A 133 9.96 -9.40 -9.12
CA GLN A 133 9.48 -10.67 -9.67
C GLN A 133 9.44 -11.81 -8.65
N ALA A 134 10.09 -11.65 -7.49
CA ALA A 134 10.09 -12.64 -6.41
C ALA A 134 8.88 -12.49 -5.48
N GLY A 135 8.07 -11.44 -5.64
CA GLY A 135 6.93 -11.16 -4.78
C GLY A 135 7.29 -10.34 -3.56
N HIS A 136 8.42 -9.63 -3.59
CA HIS A 136 8.82 -8.73 -2.52
C HIS A 136 8.32 -7.32 -2.82
N TYR A 137 7.63 -6.74 -1.85
CA TYR A 137 7.10 -5.39 -1.90
C TYR A 137 8.09 -4.40 -1.31
N PHE A 138 8.56 -3.46 -2.13
CA PHE A 138 9.42 -2.37 -1.71
C PHE A 138 8.56 -1.15 -1.41
N ALA A 139 8.73 -0.55 -0.24
CA ALA A 139 7.99 0.64 0.17
C ALA A 139 8.88 1.70 0.79
N ALA A 140 8.55 2.97 0.54
CA ALA A 140 9.25 4.10 1.13
C ALA A 140 8.37 5.33 1.32
N ASN A 141 8.82 6.20 2.23
CA ASN A 141 8.40 7.60 2.29
C ASN A 141 9.47 8.47 1.63
N GLY A 142 9.23 8.88 0.39
CA GLY A 142 10.15 9.76 -0.36
C GLY A 142 10.22 11.19 0.18
N ASN A 143 9.29 11.59 1.06
CA ASN A 143 9.27 12.91 1.70
C ASN A 143 9.91 12.91 3.09
N ALA A 144 10.31 11.75 3.62
CA ALA A 144 10.98 11.64 4.91
C ALA A 144 12.47 11.99 4.80
N THR A 145 13.05 12.47 5.91
CA THR A 145 14.48 12.75 6.03
C THR A 145 15.04 12.07 7.29
N PRO A 146 15.88 11.01 7.15
CA PRO A 146 16.20 10.32 5.91
C PRO A 146 15.00 9.56 5.33
N ALA A 147 14.94 9.43 4.01
CA ALA A 147 13.95 8.58 3.35
C ALA A 147 14.36 7.12 3.54
N LEU A 148 13.57 6.35 4.28
CA LEU A 148 13.85 4.93 4.53
C LEU A 148 13.04 4.06 3.58
N TRP A 149 13.64 2.97 3.11
CA TRP A 149 12.94 1.92 2.37
C TRP A 149 12.85 0.63 3.18
N ARG A 150 11.81 -0.16 2.90
CA ARG A 150 11.59 -1.51 3.43
C ARG A 150 11.24 -2.44 2.29
N GLU A 151 11.69 -3.68 2.41
CA GLU A 151 11.31 -4.80 1.57
C GLU A 151 10.52 -5.79 2.43
N VAL A 152 9.29 -6.06 2.02
CA VAL A 152 8.35 -6.95 2.70
C VAL A 152 8.07 -8.14 1.80
N ASP A 153 8.25 -9.34 2.33
CA ASP A 153 7.96 -10.56 1.59
C ASP A 153 6.44 -10.79 1.50
N PHE A 154 5.88 -10.76 0.30
CA PHE A 154 4.49 -11.18 0.03
C PHE A 154 4.44 -12.29 -1.03
N ALA A 155 5.50 -13.09 -1.16
CA ALA A 155 5.51 -14.25 -2.04
C ALA A 155 4.58 -15.34 -1.49
N PRO A 156 3.54 -15.77 -2.23
CA PRO A 156 2.60 -16.78 -1.73
C PRO A 156 3.30 -18.08 -1.31
N GLY A 157 3.03 -18.54 -0.09
CA GLY A 157 3.63 -19.75 0.47
C GLY A 157 5.03 -19.55 1.07
N SER A 158 5.57 -18.33 1.06
CA SER A 158 6.86 -18.05 1.70
C SER A 158 6.80 -18.23 3.23
N PRO A 159 7.84 -18.82 3.86
CA PRO A 159 7.96 -18.89 5.32
C PRO A 159 8.04 -17.53 6.01
N THR A 160 8.47 -16.49 5.28
CA THR A 160 8.61 -15.11 5.78
C THR A 160 7.50 -14.19 5.28
N TYR A 161 6.40 -14.74 4.76
CA TYR A 161 5.27 -13.96 4.28
C TYR A 161 4.78 -12.94 5.33
N GLY A 162 4.69 -11.68 4.92
CA GLY A 162 4.32 -10.55 5.74
C GLY A 162 5.43 -10.01 6.64
N GLN A 163 6.68 -10.45 6.49
CA GLN A 163 7.82 -9.96 7.28
C GLN A 163 8.68 -8.97 6.48
N VAL A 164 9.30 -8.03 7.19
CA VAL A 164 10.37 -7.20 6.62
C VAL A 164 11.63 -8.07 6.47
N ILE A 165 12.11 -8.22 5.25
CA ILE A 165 13.31 -9.02 4.92
C ILE A 165 14.49 -8.15 4.47
N GLY A 166 14.24 -6.87 4.17
CA GLY A 166 15.26 -5.92 3.76
C GLY A 166 14.92 -4.49 4.20
N SER A 167 15.95 -3.67 4.39
CA SER A 167 15.76 -2.25 4.70
C SER A 167 16.99 -1.43 4.37
N GLY A 168 16.79 -0.12 4.22
CA GLY A 168 17.89 0.83 4.08
C GLY A 168 17.42 2.28 3.96
N THR A 169 18.33 3.12 3.49
CA THR A 169 18.09 4.56 3.26
C THR A 169 18.14 4.84 1.76
N LEU A 170 17.14 5.55 1.24
CA LEU A 170 17.17 6.14 -0.08
C LEU A 170 18.09 7.36 -0.03
N THR A 171 19.23 7.28 -0.71
CA THR A 171 20.11 8.42 -0.92
C THR A 171 19.72 9.11 -2.23
N PRO A 172 19.32 10.40 -2.20
CA PRO A 172 19.10 11.15 -3.43
C PRO A 172 20.36 11.10 -4.30
N SER A 173 20.21 10.82 -5.59
CA SER A 173 21.34 10.95 -6.50
C SER A 173 21.76 12.43 -6.53
N ALA A 174 23.07 12.68 -6.43
CA ALA A 174 23.62 14.04 -6.34
C ALA A 174 23.30 14.95 -7.55
N GLY A 175 22.67 14.41 -8.61
CA GLY A 175 22.27 15.14 -9.81
C GLY A 175 20.86 15.75 -9.78
N GLY A 176 20.04 15.45 -8.76
CA GLY A 176 18.71 16.05 -8.58
C GLY A 176 18.77 17.37 -7.84
N THR A 177 19.54 18.35 -8.32
CA THR A 177 19.54 19.68 -7.71
C THR A 177 18.16 20.32 -7.88
N SER A 178 17.51 20.52 -6.73
CA SER A 178 16.50 21.54 -6.44
C SER A 178 16.05 22.35 -7.66
N ARG A 179 14.77 22.16 -8.04
CA ARG A 179 14.07 23.08 -8.94
C ARG A 179 14.32 24.51 -8.43
N PRO A 180 15.01 25.39 -9.17
CA PRO A 180 15.35 26.70 -8.65
C PRO A 180 14.07 27.48 -8.40
N THR A 181 13.71 27.67 -7.14
CA THR A 181 12.72 28.67 -6.76
C THR A 181 13.33 30.03 -7.06
N GLY A 182 12.85 30.65 -8.14
CA GLY A 182 13.04 32.08 -8.41
C GLY A 182 14.48 32.53 -8.65
N ARG A 183 14.93 32.45 -9.91
CA ARG A 183 15.90 33.43 -10.40
C ARG A 183 15.60 33.71 -11.87
N THR A 184 15.13 34.92 -12.15
CA THR A 184 14.98 35.48 -13.49
C THR A 184 16.35 35.53 -14.16
N SER A 185 16.72 34.47 -14.87
CA SER A 185 17.91 34.47 -15.71
C SER A 185 17.58 35.15 -17.04
N ARG A 186 18.00 36.41 -17.14
CA ARG A 186 18.04 37.17 -18.39
C ARG A 186 18.92 36.39 -19.38
N ALA A 187 18.29 35.69 -20.32
CA ALA A 187 18.98 34.89 -21.32
C ALA A 187 19.80 35.81 -22.25
N ARG A 188 21.13 35.88 -22.05
CA ARG A 188 22.05 36.32 -23.09
C ARG A 188 22.12 35.20 -24.13
N ARG A 189 21.44 35.40 -25.26
CA ARG A 189 21.56 34.57 -26.46
C ARG A 189 23.04 34.51 -26.88
N ARG A 190 23.61 33.31 -26.91
CA ARG A 190 24.75 32.97 -27.78
C ARG A 190 24.20 32.20 -28.99
N PRO A 191 24.33 32.71 -30.22
CA PRO A 191 23.90 31.98 -31.40
C PRO A 191 24.97 31.00 -31.86
N GLY A 192 24.57 29.77 -32.17
CA GLY A 192 25.34 28.85 -33.01
C GLY A 192 25.86 27.59 -32.32
N SER A 193 25.02 26.56 -32.21
CA SER A 193 25.48 25.17 -32.42
C SER A 193 24.29 24.29 -32.81
N THR A 194 24.14 24.04 -34.11
CA THR A 194 23.24 23.03 -34.67
C THR A 194 23.82 21.64 -34.42
N ALA A 195 23.30 20.93 -33.42
CA ALA A 195 23.48 19.49 -33.28
C ALA A 195 22.23 18.77 -33.82
N ARG A 196 22.36 18.16 -35.00
CA ARG A 196 21.32 17.32 -35.60
C ARG A 196 21.23 16.01 -34.82
N GLY A 197 20.10 15.79 -34.16
CA GLY A 197 19.80 14.54 -33.47
C GLY A 197 19.50 13.42 -34.46
N ARG A 198 20.24 12.31 -34.34
CA ARG A 198 19.97 11.04 -35.02
C ARG A 198 18.90 10.28 -34.20
N PRO A 199 17.83 9.74 -34.81
CA PRO A 199 16.79 9.04 -34.06
C PRO A 199 17.32 7.68 -33.55
N PRO A 200 16.92 7.23 -32.34
CA PRO A 200 17.23 5.88 -31.87
C PRO A 200 16.42 4.82 -32.64
N PRO A 201 17.00 3.65 -32.91
CA PRO A 201 16.30 2.55 -33.59
C PRO A 201 15.28 1.88 -32.66
N GLY A 202 14.22 1.33 -33.27
CA GLY A 202 13.01 0.82 -32.63
C GLY A 202 13.24 -0.19 -31.51
N GLY A 203 12.54 0.04 -30.40
CA GLY A 203 12.43 -0.88 -29.28
C GLY A 203 11.45 -2.01 -29.59
N ALA A 204 11.96 -3.23 -29.58
CA ALA A 204 11.20 -4.46 -29.73
C ALA A 204 10.14 -4.63 -28.63
N THR A 205 8.96 -5.05 -29.07
CA THR A 205 7.84 -5.54 -28.27
C THR A 205 8.28 -6.70 -27.37
N ARG A 206 8.00 -6.64 -26.07
CA ARG A 206 7.99 -7.83 -25.20
C ARG A 206 6.63 -7.94 -24.52
N THR A 207 5.84 -8.86 -25.04
CA THR A 207 4.60 -9.38 -24.46
C THR A 207 4.91 -10.21 -23.22
N CYS A 208 4.01 -10.17 -22.23
CA CYS A 208 3.98 -11.06 -21.07
C CYS A 208 3.94 -12.52 -21.56
N SER A 209 5.10 -13.18 -21.62
CA SER A 209 5.19 -14.59 -22.02
C SER A 209 5.49 -15.45 -20.81
N GLY A 210 4.42 -15.85 -20.13
CA GLY A 210 4.35 -17.03 -19.29
C GLY A 210 3.39 -18.02 -19.97
N SER A 211 3.79 -18.63 -21.08
CA SER A 211 3.04 -19.71 -21.73
C SER A 211 3.93 -20.93 -21.88
N THR A 212 3.70 -21.90 -21.00
CA THR A 212 4.24 -23.26 -21.06
C THR A 212 3.68 -23.95 -22.31
N ARG A 213 4.51 -24.12 -23.34
CA ARG A 213 4.17 -24.94 -24.51
C ARG A 213 4.19 -26.43 -24.11
N PRO A 214 3.14 -27.22 -24.38
CA PRO A 214 3.20 -28.66 -24.14
C PRO A 214 4.08 -29.33 -25.19
N ARG A 215 5.03 -30.15 -24.74
CA ARG A 215 5.79 -31.07 -25.60
C ARG A 215 4.83 -32.10 -26.18
N ARG A 216 4.65 -32.09 -27.51
CA ARG A 216 4.05 -33.23 -28.22
C ARG A 216 5.04 -34.39 -28.20
N ARG A 217 4.54 -35.57 -27.84
CA ARG A 217 5.17 -36.87 -28.12
C ARG A 217 4.96 -37.21 -29.60
#